data_AF-A0A976SJ06-F1
#
_entry.id   AF-A0A976SJ06-F1
#
_cell.length_a   1.000
_cell.length_b   1.000
_cell.length_c   1.000
_cell.angle_alpha   90.00
_cell.angle_beta   90.00
_cell.angle_gamma   90.00
#
_symmetry.space_group_name_H-M   'P 1'
#
loop_
_entity.id
_entity.type
_entity.pdbx_description
1 polymer ?
#
loop_
_entity_poly.entity_id
_entity_poly.type
_entity_poly.pdbx_seq_one_letter_code
_entity_poly.pdbx_strand_id
1 'polypeptide(L)'
;MTNKKEFDIIFSWLKYEITVLNKLIIRNKNQHRGTIFIRYILSSLRFLKKFIFQLSKVKQTKALKSDFITNYHFLYFNSLKFVKGSCVHLTRIHVHKYFVPFSSVLISIFSRLLNLLVRLNSIVKLTDDSIIPVVN
;
A
#
# COMPACT_ATOMS: atom_id res chain seq x y z
N MET A 1 17.90 5.24 16.18
CA MET A 1 18.51 4.44 15.09
C MET A 1 17.60 3.33 14.55
N THR A 2 16.71 2.74 15.37
CA THR A 2 15.80 1.62 15.04
C THR A 2 14.72 1.98 14.01
N ASN A 3 14.01 3.11 14.20
CA ASN A 3 12.87 3.49 13.35
C ASN A 3 13.23 3.71 11.87
N LYS A 4 14.45 4.19 11.58
CA LYS A 4 14.92 4.40 10.19
C LYS A 4 15.16 3.08 9.47
N LYS A 5 15.84 2.13 10.13
CA LYS A 5 16.06 0.78 9.57
C LYS A 5 14.73 0.05 9.38
N GLU A 6 13.83 0.15 10.35
CA GLU A 6 12.50 -0.47 10.27
C GLU A 6 11.65 0.15 9.15
N PHE A 7 11.67 1.48 9.01
CA PHE A 7 11.04 2.18 7.90
C PHE A 7 11.58 1.71 6.54
N ASP A 8 12.90 1.60 6.39
CA ASP A 8 13.53 1.16 5.14
C ASP A 8 13.11 -0.26 4.76
N ILE A 9 13.04 -1.16 5.75
CA ILE A 9 12.56 -2.53 5.58
C ILE A 9 11.09 -2.53 5.12
N ILE A 10 10.21 -1.84 5.83
CA ILE A 10 8.78 -1.77 5.49
C ILE A 10 8.56 -1.14 4.12
N PHE A 11 9.27 -0.07 3.80
CA PHE A 11 9.21 0.58 2.50
C PHE A 11 9.62 -0.36 1.37
N SER A 12 10.71 -1.12 1.57
CA SER A 12 11.17 -2.11 0.60
C SER A 12 10.12 -3.21 0.37
N TRP A 13 9.56 -3.77 1.46
CA TRP A 13 8.52 -4.78 1.38
C TRP A 13 7.23 -4.27 0.72
N LEU A 14 6.80 -3.04 1.03
CA LEU A 14 5.65 -2.42 0.36
C LEU A 14 5.89 -2.32 -1.14
N LYS A 15 7.08 -1.84 -1.56
CA LYS A 15 7.44 -1.74 -2.98
C LYS A 15 7.45 -3.10 -3.66
N TYR A 16 7.95 -4.13 -2.99
CA TYR A 16 7.95 -5.50 -3.48
C TYR A 16 6.52 -6.02 -3.70
N GLU A 17 5.67 -5.96 -2.68
CA GLU A 17 4.28 -6.44 -2.75
C GLU A 17 3.47 -5.70 -3.83
N ILE A 18 3.67 -4.39 -3.98
CA ILE A 18 3.03 -3.59 -5.04
C ILE A 18 3.50 -4.03 -6.43
N THR A 19 4.80 -4.34 -6.58
CA THR A 19 5.36 -4.86 -7.83
C THR A 19 4.74 -6.20 -8.21
N VAL A 20 4.68 -7.13 -7.26
CA VAL A 20 4.09 -8.46 -7.45
C VAL A 20 2.61 -8.34 -7.79
N LEU A 21 1.86 -7.53 -7.04
CA LEU A 21 0.45 -7.24 -7.30
C LEU A 21 0.25 -6.68 -8.72
N ASN A 22 1.06 -5.70 -9.13
CA ASN A 22 0.97 -5.10 -10.45
C ASN A 22 1.17 -6.14 -11.56
N LYS A 23 2.18 -7.02 -11.44
CA LYS A 23 2.44 -8.09 -12.41
C LYS A 23 1.27 -9.08 -12.50
N LEU A 24 0.76 -9.51 -11.35
CA LEU A 24 -0.41 -10.40 -11.29
C LEU A 24 -1.65 -9.79 -11.95
N ILE A 25 -1.90 -8.51 -11.69
CA ILE A 25 -3.08 -7.83 -12.22
C ILE A 25 -2.94 -7.57 -13.71
N ILE A 26 -1.77 -7.18 -14.22
CA ILE A 26 -1.56 -7.04 -15.66
C ILE A 26 -1.90 -8.33 -16.41
N ARG A 27 -1.48 -9.49 -15.87
CA ARG A 27 -1.73 -10.80 -16.49
C ARG A 27 -3.20 -11.22 -16.46
N ASN A 28 -3.94 -10.90 -15.39
CA ASN A 28 -5.29 -11.43 -15.15
C ASN A 28 -6.41 -10.39 -15.33
N LYS A 29 -6.09 -9.10 -15.56
CA LYS A 29 -7.09 -8.02 -15.65
C LYS A 29 -8.16 -8.27 -16.72
N ASN A 30 -7.75 -8.77 -17.89
CA ASN A 30 -8.67 -8.98 -19.00
C ASN A 30 -9.65 -10.14 -18.72
N GLN A 31 -9.20 -11.18 -18.01
CA GLN A 31 -10.04 -12.32 -17.61
C GLN A 31 -11.11 -11.94 -16.57
N HIS A 32 -10.85 -10.89 -15.79
CA HIS A 32 -11.76 -10.43 -14.73
C HIS A 32 -12.36 -9.05 -15.02
N ARG A 33 -12.32 -8.61 -16.28
CA ARG A 33 -12.85 -7.30 -16.69
C ARG A 33 -14.34 -7.19 -16.31
N GLY A 34 -14.74 -6.06 -15.76
CA GLY A 34 -16.12 -5.81 -15.35
C GLY A 34 -16.50 -6.30 -13.95
N THR A 35 -15.67 -7.13 -13.31
CA THR A 35 -15.94 -7.59 -11.94
C THR A 35 -15.73 -6.49 -10.89
N ILE A 36 -16.49 -6.54 -9.79
CA ILE A 36 -16.38 -5.53 -8.73
C ILE A 36 -15.02 -5.63 -8.02
N PHE A 37 -14.52 -6.85 -7.75
CA PHE A 37 -13.27 -7.02 -7.03
C PHE A 37 -12.06 -6.48 -7.81
N ILE A 38 -12.01 -6.66 -9.14
CA ILE A 38 -10.89 -6.13 -9.92
C ILE A 38 -10.88 -4.60 -9.88
N ARG A 39 -12.06 -3.95 -9.82
CA ARG A 39 -12.17 -2.49 -9.67
C ARG A 39 -11.56 -2.02 -8.35
N TYR A 40 -11.81 -2.74 -7.26
CA TYR A 40 -11.19 -2.45 -5.96
C TYR A 40 -9.68 -2.67 -6.00
N ILE A 41 -9.21 -3.78 -6.57
CA ILE A 41 -7.77 -4.06 -6.66
C ILE A 41 -7.04 -3.00 -7.50
N LEU A 42 -7.61 -2.61 -8.64
CA LEU A 42 -7.03 -1.55 -9.48
C LEU A 42 -7.00 -0.20 -8.75
N SER A 43 -8.04 0.11 -7.96
CA SER A 43 -8.09 1.31 -7.14
C SER A 43 -7.03 1.30 -6.04
N SER A 44 -6.88 0.18 -5.33
CA SER A 44 -5.82 -0.06 -4.35
C SER A 44 -4.45 0.16 -4.97
N LEU A 45 -4.18 -0.47 -6.11
CA LEU A 45 -2.90 -0.37 -6.81
C LEU A 45 -2.59 1.08 -7.23
N ARG A 46 -3.60 1.82 -7.71
CA ARG A 46 -3.45 3.24 -8.08
C ARG A 46 -3.02 4.09 -6.90
N PHE A 47 -3.69 3.95 -5.74
CA PHE A 47 -3.36 4.74 -4.56
C PHE A 47 -2.03 4.30 -3.92
N LEU A 48 -1.77 3.00 -3.85
CA LEU A 48 -0.51 2.45 -3.35
C LEU A 48 0.70 2.93 -4.15
N LYS A 49 0.61 2.97 -5.48
CA LYS A 49 1.69 3.51 -6.33
C LYS A 49 1.95 4.99 -6.05
N LYS A 50 0.89 5.80 -5.96
CA LYS A 50 1.01 7.23 -5.62
C LYS A 50 1.59 7.42 -4.22
N PHE A 51 1.16 6.60 -3.26
CA PHE A 51 1.64 6.63 -1.88
C PHE A 51 3.11 6.27 -1.77
N ILE A 52 3.56 5.20 -2.44
CA ILE A 52 4.99 4.83 -2.46
C ILE A 52 5.85 5.90 -3.13
N PHE A 53 5.35 6.50 -4.20
CA PHE A 53 6.03 7.64 -4.82
C PHE A 53 6.17 8.80 -3.83
N GLN A 54 5.12 9.15 -3.10
CA GLN A 54 5.17 10.19 -2.08
C GLN A 54 6.12 9.84 -0.93
N LEU A 55 6.09 8.60 -0.43
CA LEU A 55 7.02 8.08 0.57
C LEU A 55 8.48 8.13 0.09
N SER A 56 8.73 7.87 -1.20
CA SER A 56 10.10 7.91 -1.74
C SER A 56 10.70 9.31 -1.69
N LYS A 57 9.88 10.36 -1.75
CA LYS A 57 10.33 11.76 -1.61
C LYS A 57 10.82 12.05 -0.19
N VAL A 58 10.25 11.42 0.84
CA VAL A 58 10.72 11.53 2.23
C VAL A 58 12.21 11.19 2.34
N LYS A 59 12.68 10.24 1.54
CA LYS A 59 14.11 9.86 1.52
C LYS A 59 15.02 10.87 0.83
N GLN A 60 14.47 11.74 -0.02
CA GLN A 60 15.24 12.60 -0.93
C GLN A 60 15.27 14.06 -0.48
N THR A 61 14.21 14.57 0.14
CA THR A 61 14.12 15.98 0.55
C THR A 61 14.56 16.19 1.99
N LYS A 62 15.53 17.11 2.20
CA LYS A 62 15.98 17.56 3.53
C LYS A 62 14.91 18.36 4.29
N ALA A 63 13.98 19.01 3.58
CA ALA A 63 12.86 19.75 4.16
C ALA A 63 11.55 19.36 3.47
N LEU A 64 10.56 18.96 4.26
CA LEU A 64 9.21 18.62 3.78
C LEU A 64 8.36 19.90 3.76
N LYS A 65 7.71 20.19 2.62
CA LYS A 65 6.73 21.28 2.53
C LYS A 65 5.48 20.92 3.33
N SER A 66 4.72 21.90 3.85
CA SER A 66 3.44 21.66 4.54
C SER A 66 2.45 20.83 3.71
N ASP A 67 2.38 21.10 2.39
CA ASP A 67 1.56 20.33 1.43
C ASP A 67 1.93 18.85 1.37
N PHE A 68 3.15 18.48 1.79
CA PHE A 68 3.59 17.09 1.82
C PHE A 68 2.78 16.27 2.80
N ILE A 69 2.53 16.81 4.01
CA ILE A 69 1.86 16.11 5.10
C ILE A 69 0.39 15.86 4.75
N THR A 70 -0.30 16.88 4.25
CA THR A 70 -1.69 16.76 3.79
C THR A 70 -1.82 15.73 2.67
N ASN A 71 -0.93 15.78 1.67
CA ASN A 71 -0.90 14.80 0.59
C ASN A 71 -0.54 13.39 1.09
N TYR A 72 0.35 13.27 2.07
CA TYR A 72 0.69 11.99 2.68
C TYR A 72 -0.52 11.36 3.34
N HIS A 73 -1.21 12.08 4.24
CA HIS A 73 -2.39 11.57 4.93
C HIS A 73 -3.48 11.19 3.95
N PHE A 74 -3.76 12.05 2.96
CA PHE A 74 -4.73 11.74 1.91
C PHE A 74 -4.40 10.43 1.18
N LEU A 75 -3.15 10.24 0.76
CA LEU A 75 -2.72 9.04 0.04
C LEU A 75 -2.70 7.81 0.95
N TYR A 76 -2.29 7.95 2.20
CA TYR A 76 -2.27 6.87 3.19
C TYR A 76 -3.69 6.36 3.48
N PHE A 77 -4.61 7.25 3.86
CA PHE A 77 -5.98 6.86 4.21
C PHE A 77 -6.74 6.29 3.01
N ASN A 78 -6.55 6.84 1.82
CA ASN A 78 -7.13 6.24 0.61
C ASN A 78 -6.52 4.86 0.32
N SER A 79 -5.20 4.71 0.43
CA SER A 79 -4.55 3.40 0.26
C SER A 79 -5.13 2.38 1.24
N LEU A 80 -5.27 2.74 2.51
CA LEU A 80 -5.84 1.87 3.55
C LEU A 80 -7.30 1.52 3.26
N LYS A 81 -8.13 2.50 2.89
CA LYS A 81 -9.55 2.31 2.52
C LYS A 81 -9.69 1.30 1.40
N PHE A 82 -8.94 1.48 0.31
CA PHE A 82 -9.04 0.58 -0.85
C PHE A 82 -8.44 -0.79 -0.57
N VAL A 83 -7.31 -0.89 0.15
CA VAL A 83 -6.73 -2.18 0.58
C VAL A 83 -7.72 -2.97 1.42
N LYS A 84 -8.36 -2.35 2.42
CA LYS A 84 -9.42 -2.98 3.22
C LYS A 84 -10.59 -3.44 2.35
N GLY A 85 -11.06 -2.59 1.43
CA GLY A 85 -12.11 -2.94 0.48
C GLY A 85 -11.74 -4.12 -0.41
N SER A 86 -10.51 -4.17 -0.92
CA SER A 86 -9.98 -5.31 -1.67
C SER A 86 -9.99 -6.60 -0.85
N CYS A 87 -9.56 -6.58 0.42
CA CYS A 87 -9.65 -7.76 1.29
C CYS A 87 -11.09 -8.27 1.39
N VAL A 88 -12.06 -7.39 1.68
CA VAL A 88 -13.48 -7.78 1.81
C VAL A 88 -14.01 -8.40 0.52
N HIS A 89 -13.76 -7.78 -0.63
CA HIS A 89 -14.25 -8.29 -1.91
C HIS A 89 -13.57 -9.59 -2.33
N LEU A 90 -12.29 -9.75 -2.01
CA LEU A 90 -11.56 -10.99 -2.26
C LEU A 90 -12.09 -12.15 -1.42
N THR A 91 -12.32 -11.94 -0.13
CA THR A 91 -12.91 -12.97 0.74
C THR A 91 -14.28 -13.40 0.24
N ARG A 92 -15.14 -12.45 -0.18
CA ARG A 92 -16.45 -12.77 -0.76
C ARG A 92 -16.34 -13.69 -1.97
N ILE A 93 -15.46 -13.37 -2.92
CA ILE A 93 -15.27 -14.18 -4.13
C ILE A 93 -14.67 -15.55 -3.82
N HIS A 94 -13.73 -15.59 -2.88
CA HIS A 94 -13.09 -16.82 -2.45
C HIS A 94 -14.09 -17.79 -1.80
N VAL A 95 -15.00 -17.29 -0.96
CA VAL A 95 -16.08 -18.08 -0.34
C VAL A 95 -17.00 -18.70 -1.40
N HIS A 96 -17.29 -17.97 -2.47
CA HIS A 96 -18.05 -18.49 -3.61
C HIS A 96 -17.23 -19.42 -4.53
N LYS A 97 -16.00 -19.80 -4.14
CA LYS A 97 -15.10 -20.73 -4.85
C LYS A 97 -14.76 -20.29 -6.29
N TYR A 98 -14.88 -19.01 -6.61
CA TYR A 98 -14.48 -18.48 -7.91
C TYR A 98 -12.97 -18.21 -7.94
N PHE A 99 -12.28 -18.79 -8.92
CA PHE A 99 -10.84 -18.57 -9.16
C PHE A 99 -10.00 -18.74 -7.87
N VAL A 100 -10.24 -19.82 -7.15
CA VAL A 100 -9.66 -20.09 -5.80
C VAL A 100 -8.15 -19.85 -5.75
N PRO A 101 -7.32 -20.39 -6.67
CA PRO A 101 -5.87 -20.17 -6.60
C PRO A 101 -5.49 -18.68 -6.73
N PHE A 102 -6.16 -17.96 -7.63
CA PHE A 102 -5.89 -16.54 -7.86
C PHE A 102 -6.36 -15.67 -6.68
N SER A 103 -7.56 -15.92 -6.17
CA SER A 103 -8.10 -15.19 -5.02
C SER A 103 -7.28 -15.44 -3.75
N SER A 104 -6.82 -16.67 -3.49
CA SER A 104 -5.93 -16.98 -2.36
C SER A 104 -4.61 -16.20 -2.41
N VAL A 105 -3.96 -16.16 -3.58
CA VAL A 105 -2.71 -15.39 -3.75
C VAL A 105 -2.96 -13.90 -3.51
N LEU A 106 -4.06 -13.36 -4.04
CA LEU A 106 -4.42 -11.96 -3.81
C LEU A 106 -4.73 -11.68 -2.34
N ILE A 107 -5.44 -12.57 -1.63
CA ILE A 107 -5.72 -12.43 -0.20
C ILE A 107 -4.40 -12.37 0.59
N SER A 108 -3.43 -13.22 0.26
CA SER A 108 -2.11 -13.20 0.91
C SER A 108 -1.40 -11.85 0.72
N ILE A 109 -1.35 -11.36 -0.52
CA ILE A 109 -0.72 -10.06 -0.86
C ILE A 109 -1.43 -8.92 -0.12
N PHE A 110 -2.77 -8.86 -0.19
CA PHE A 110 -3.53 -7.79 0.43
C PHE A 110 -3.47 -7.81 1.97
N SER A 111 -3.44 -8.99 2.58
CA SER A 111 -3.23 -9.15 4.03
C SER A 111 -1.86 -8.62 4.44
N ARG A 112 -0.82 -8.92 3.66
CA ARG A 112 0.53 -8.41 3.93
C ARG A 112 0.63 -6.90 3.69
N LEU A 113 0.03 -6.37 2.62
CA LEU A 113 -0.05 -4.93 2.37
C LEU A 113 -0.75 -4.19 3.51
N LEU A 114 -1.86 -4.73 4.01
CA LEU A 114 -2.59 -4.15 5.14
C LEU A 114 -1.71 -4.10 6.40
N ASN A 115 -1.04 -5.21 6.73
CA ASN A 115 -0.14 -5.27 7.87
C ASN A 115 1.03 -4.26 7.74
N LEU A 116 1.65 -4.19 6.56
CA LEU A 116 2.75 -3.25 6.30
C LEU A 116 2.30 -1.78 6.41
N LEU A 117 1.11 -1.44 5.92
CA LEU A 117 0.55 -0.09 6.04
C LEU A 117 0.28 0.29 7.51
N VAL A 118 -0.30 -0.62 8.29
CA VAL A 118 -0.58 -0.40 9.72
C VAL A 118 0.73 -0.22 10.50
N ARG A 119 1.73 -1.09 10.25
CA ARG A 119 3.06 -0.96 10.85
C ARG A 119 3.78 0.33 10.44
N LEU A 120 3.64 0.74 9.18
CA LEU A 120 4.21 1.99 8.72
C LEU A 120 3.64 3.17 9.53
N ASN A 121 2.33 3.20 9.78
CA ASN A 121 1.69 4.25 10.55
C ASN A 121 2.08 4.27 12.03
N SER A 122 2.41 3.12 12.63
CA SER A 122 2.94 3.11 14.00
C SER A 122 4.35 3.69 14.10
N ILE A 123 5.15 3.62 13.02
CA ILE A 123 6.53 4.12 12.97
C ILE A 123 6.55 5.58 12.51
N VAL A 124 5.70 5.94 11.55
CA VAL A 124 5.58 7.27 10.97
C VAL A 124 4.54 8.07 11.76
N LYS A 125 4.94 8.54 12.95
CA LYS A 125 4.18 9.56 13.70
C LYS A 125 4.45 10.94 13.11
N LEU A 126 3.68 11.35 12.11
CA LEU A 126 3.78 12.69 11.49
C LEU A 126 3.31 13.85 12.38
N THR A 127 3.14 13.63 13.69
CA THR A 127 2.79 14.66 14.68
C THR A 127 4.00 15.38 15.27
N ASP A 128 5.21 14.87 15.08
CA ASP A 128 6.42 15.53 15.56
C ASP A 128 7.32 15.88 14.37
N ASP A 129 7.88 17.08 14.40
CA ASP A 129 8.95 17.56 13.51
C ASP A 129 10.21 16.65 13.49
N SER A 130 10.18 15.51 14.19
CA SER A 130 11.25 14.54 14.39
C SER A 130 11.33 13.43 13.33
N ILE A 131 10.46 13.41 12.31
CA ILE A 131 10.67 12.55 11.12
C ILE A 131 11.64 13.20 10.12
N ILE A 132 12.01 14.46 10.34
CA ILE A 132 13.23 14.99 9.76
C ILE A 132 14.39 14.38 10.55
N PRO A 133 15.32 13.63 9.93
CA PRO A 133 16.56 13.31 10.63
C PRO A 133 17.20 14.66 10.95
N VAL A 134 17.31 15.00 12.23
CA VAL A 134 18.29 15.99 12.68
C VAL A 134 19.63 15.39 12.25
N VAL A 135 20.14 15.90 11.13
CA VAL A 135 21.49 15.63 10.66
C VAL A 135 22.38 16.43 11.61
N ASN A 136 22.88 15.76 12.63
CA ASN A 136 24.17 16.12 13.22
C ASN A 136 25.19 15.12 12.66
#